data_AF-A0A6L8C3K3-F1
#
_entry.id   AF-A0A6L8C3K3-F1
#
_cell.length_a   1.000
_cell.length_b   1.000
_cell.length_c   1.000
_cell.angle_alpha   90.00
_cell.angle_beta   90.00
_cell.angle_gamma   90.00
#
_symmetry.space_group_name_H-M   'P 1'
#
loop_
_entity.id
_entity.type
_entity.pdbx_description
1 polymer ?
#
loop_
_entity_poly.entity_id
_entity_poly.type
_entity_poly.pdbx_seq_one_letter_code
_entity_poly.pdbx_strand_id
1 'polypeptide(L)'
;DNFRSFVESRIPADCSVKFINHGLGGACQMPTSDPMFEIVRSALTEEWQKEAVYAGCGGSIPIAGYFQELLGMDSLLTGFGKDNDNIHSPNEKYDFESFYRGIRSWIRVLYNSQA
;
A
#
# COMPACT_ATOMS: atom_id res chain seq x y z
N ASP A 1 -0.09 11.06 22.95
CA ASP A 1 0.31 11.92 24.09
C ASP A 1 1.80 11.89 24.39
N ASN A 2 2.41 10.71 24.59
CA ASN A 2 3.86 10.59 24.90
C ASN A 2 4.81 11.36 23.96
N PHE A 3 4.57 11.34 22.65
CA PHE A 3 5.39 12.09 21.67
C PHE A 3 5.34 13.60 21.91
N ARG A 4 4.13 14.16 22.12
CA ARG A 4 3.97 15.61 22.31
C ARG A 4 4.65 16.06 23.61
N SER A 5 4.43 15.34 24.71
CA SER A 5 5.09 15.61 25.99
C SER A 5 6.61 15.49 25.91
N PHE A 6 7.14 14.54 25.13
CA PHE A 6 8.57 14.41 24.89
C PHE A 6 9.15 15.64 24.19
N VAL A 7 8.45 16.17 23.18
CA VAL A 7 8.87 17.37 22.44
C VAL A 7 8.73 18.63 23.30
N GLU A 8 7.59 18.81 23.97
CA GLU A 8 7.29 19.96 24.83
C GLU A 8 8.26 20.08 26.00
N SER A 9 8.76 18.97 26.55
CA SER A 9 9.75 18.99 27.64
C SER A 9 11.17 19.37 27.20
N ARG A 10 11.43 19.51 25.89
CA ARG A 10 12.78 19.74 25.32
C ARG A 10 12.90 21.02 24.51
N ILE A 11 11.82 21.79 24.37
CA ILE A 11 11.87 23.07 23.67
C ILE A 11 12.63 24.10 24.52
N PRO A 12 13.67 24.75 23.97
CA PRO A 12 14.34 25.87 24.62
C PRO A 12 13.37 27.02 24.95
N ALA A 13 13.75 27.86 25.91
CA ALA A 13 12.89 28.94 26.42
C ALA A 13 12.51 29.99 25.38
N ASP A 14 13.30 30.14 24.31
CA ASP A 14 13.10 31.08 23.21
C ASP A 14 12.42 30.44 21.98
N CYS A 15 12.03 29.16 22.07
CA CYS A 15 11.41 28.40 21.00
C CYS A 15 9.93 28.07 21.30
N SER A 16 9.15 27.80 20.26
CA SER A 16 7.77 27.30 20.39
C SER A 16 7.51 26.14 19.44
N VAL A 17 6.56 25.28 19.80
CA VAL A 17 6.11 24.16 18.96
C VAL A 17 4.62 24.27 18.68
N LYS A 18 4.24 23.99 17.44
CA LYS A 18 2.83 23.85 17.03
C LYS A 18 2.66 22.50 16.37
N PHE A 19 1.77 21.66 16.90
CA PHE A 19 1.43 20.38 16.30
C PHE A 19 0.30 20.59 15.28
N ILE A 20 0.59 20.36 14.00
CA ILE A 20 -0.38 20.42 12.91
C ILE A 20 -0.69 19.00 12.47
N ASN A 21 -1.96 18.61 12.48
CA ASN A 21 -2.41 17.30 12.00
C ASN A 21 -2.87 17.43 10.55
N HIS A 22 -2.25 16.67 9.64
CA HIS A 22 -2.55 16.65 8.20
C HIS A 22 -3.37 15.43 7.76
N GLY A 23 -3.94 14.69 8.72
CA GLY A 23 -4.66 13.46 8.46
C GLY A 23 -3.84 12.25 8.88
N LEU A 24 -4.48 11.34 9.62
CA LEU A 24 -3.91 10.08 10.03
C LEU A 24 -4.88 9.00 9.56
N GLY A 25 -4.43 8.14 8.65
CA GLY A 25 -5.01 6.81 8.52
C GLY A 25 -4.29 5.89 9.50
N GLY A 26 -5.04 5.09 10.24
CA GLY A 26 -4.44 4.00 11.02
C GLY A 26 -3.70 3.02 10.10
N ALA A 27 -2.76 2.26 10.66
CA ALA A 27 -2.24 1.10 9.94
C ALA A 27 -3.40 0.13 9.68
N CYS A 28 -3.48 -0.41 8.47
CA CYS A 28 -4.43 -1.44 8.12
C CYS A 28 -3.70 -2.72 7.74
N GLN A 29 -4.32 -3.86 8.07
CA GLN A 29 -3.84 -5.18 7.68
C GLN A 29 -4.97 -5.88 6.95
N MET A 30 -4.66 -6.44 5.79
CA MET A 30 -5.62 -7.18 4.98
C MET A 30 -5.60 -8.67 5.34
N PRO A 31 -6.74 -9.37 5.25
CA PRO A 31 -6.82 -10.78 5.62
C PRO A 31 -6.24 -11.67 4.52
N THR A 32 -4.93 -11.93 4.57
CA THR A 32 -4.24 -12.77 3.58
C THR A 32 -4.71 -14.24 3.55
N SER A 33 -5.58 -14.64 4.48
CA SER A 33 -6.26 -15.94 4.46
C SER A 33 -7.44 -16.01 3.49
N ASP A 34 -7.92 -14.87 2.98
CA ASP A 34 -9.00 -14.85 1.98
C ASP A 34 -8.51 -15.49 0.66
N PRO A 35 -9.29 -16.39 0.04
CA PRO A 35 -8.89 -17.09 -1.19
C PRO A 35 -8.45 -16.18 -2.34
N MET A 36 -8.98 -14.96 -2.41
CA MET A 36 -8.61 -13.99 -3.44
C MET A 36 -7.12 -13.63 -3.39
N PHE A 37 -6.50 -13.65 -2.21
CA PHE A 37 -5.06 -13.41 -2.07
C PHE A 37 -4.23 -14.50 -2.74
N GLU A 38 -4.66 -15.77 -2.71
CA GLU A 38 -3.94 -16.85 -3.38
C GLU A 38 -4.14 -16.82 -4.89
N ILE A 39 -5.36 -16.49 -5.35
CA ILE A 39 -5.66 -16.28 -6.77
C ILE A 39 -4.75 -15.20 -7.36
N VAL A 40 -4.64 -14.06 -6.66
CA VAL A 40 -3.76 -12.96 -7.06
C VAL A 40 -2.29 -13.40 -7.02
N ARG A 41 -1.84 -14.03 -5.93
CA ARG A 41 -0.44 -14.49 -5.82
C ARG A 41 -0.05 -15.44 -6.94
N SER A 42 -0.92 -16.39 -7.28
CA SER A 42 -0.70 -17.34 -8.38
C SER A 42 -0.69 -16.64 -9.74
N ALA A 43 -1.67 -15.76 -10.01
CA ALA A 43 -1.75 -15.01 -11.26
C ALA A 43 -0.52 -14.12 -11.51
N LEU A 44 0.00 -13.45 -10.46
CA LEU A 44 1.24 -12.69 -10.56
C LEU A 44 2.45 -13.60 -10.73
N THR A 45 2.50 -14.74 -10.03
CA THR A 45 3.63 -15.68 -10.18
C THR A 45 3.75 -16.19 -11.61
N GLU A 46 2.62 -16.51 -12.24
CA GLU A 46 2.57 -16.89 -13.65
C GLU A 46 2.96 -15.75 -14.58
N GLU A 47 2.45 -14.54 -14.38
CA GLU A 47 2.78 -13.44 -15.27
C GLU A 47 4.26 -13.05 -15.16
N TRP A 48 4.81 -13.00 -13.94
CA TRP A 48 6.15 -12.48 -13.68
C TRP A 48 7.25 -13.55 -13.65
N GLN A 49 6.88 -14.84 -13.75
CA GLN A 49 7.81 -15.98 -13.73
C GLN A 49 8.72 -15.99 -12.49
N LYS A 50 8.19 -15.46 -11.38
CA LYS A 50 8.85 -15.35 -10.08
C LYS A 50 7.77 -15.40 -9.02
N GLU A 51 8.02 -16.14 -7.94
CA GLU A 51 7.05 -16.27 -6.85
C GLU A 51 6.68 -14.89 -6.27
N ALA A 52 5.38 -14.58 -6.34
CA ALA A 52 4.79 -13.41 -5.70
C ALA A 52 4.66 -13.65 -4.20
N VAL A 53 4.80 -12.58 -3.42
CA VAL A 53 4.81 -12.63 -1.95
C VAL A 53 3.81 -11.65 -1.37
N TYR A 54 3.33 -11.93 -0.16
CA TYR A 54 2.61 -10.94 0.63
C TYR A 54 3.62 -10.02 1.32
N ALA A 55 3.47 -8.72 1.13
CA ALA A 55 4.38 -7.72 1.67
C ALA A 55 3.61 -6.58 2.35
N GLY A 56 4.15 -6.09 3.46
CA GLY A 56 3.76 -4.80 4.02
C GLY A 56 4.44 -3.65 3.28
N CYS A 57 3.83 -2.47 3.28
CA CYS A 57 4.37 -1.26 2.66
C CYS A 57 4.35 -0.10 3.67
N GLY A 58 5.35 0.78 3.62
CA GLY A 58 5.40 1.99 4.44
C GLY A 58 4.56 3.16 3.91
N GLY A 59 4.01 3.04 2.70
CA GLY A 59 3.09 4.03 2.13
C GLY A 59 1.72 3.98 2.79
N SER A 60 1.00 5.10 2.75
CA SER A 60 -0.32 5.24 3.37
C SER A 60 -1.41 5.42 2.32
N ILE A 61 -2.38 4.49 2.30
CA ILE A 61 -3.61 4.58 1.50
C ILE A 61 -4.81 4.41 2.46
N PRO A 62 -5.21 5.46 3.21
CA PRO A 62 -6.17 5.34 4.31
C PRO A 62 -7.53 4.73 3.91
N ILE A 63 -7.98 5.01 2.69
CA ILE A 63 -9.27 4.53 2.19
C ILE A 63 -9.36 2.98 2.17
N ALA A 64 -8.23 2.28 2.03
CA ALA A 64 -8.20 0.82 2.03
C ALA A 64 -8.63 0.23 3.39
N GLY A 65 -8.25 0.88 4.50
CA GLY A 65 -8.73 0.50 5.84
C GLY A 65 -10.18 0.92 6.07
N TYR A 66 -10.59 2.05 5.52
CA TYR A 66 -11.96 2.55 5.69
C TYR A 66 -13.02 1.70 4.99
N PHE A 67 -12.69 0.97 3.92
CA PHE A 67 -13.63 0.00 3.34
C PHE A 67 -14.06 -1.05 4.38
N GLN A 68 -13.12 -1.53 5.19
CA GLN A 68 -13.44 -2.49 6.24
C GLN A 68 -14.25 -1.84 7.37
N GLU A 69 -13.82 -0.68 7.85
CA GLU A 69 -14.48 0.00 8.98
C GLU A 69 -15.89 0.49 8.66
N LEU A 70 -16.11 1.01 7.45
CA LEU A 70 -17.35 1.67 7.07
C LEU A 70 -18.32 0.74 6.33
N LEU A 71 -17.81 -0.22 5.57
CA LEU A 71 -18.61 -1.07 4.69
C LEU A 71 -18.51 -2.56 5.03
N GLY A 72 -17.61 -2.96 5.95
CA GLY A 72 -17.36 -4.37 6.26
C GLY A 72 -16.76 -5.13 5.07
N MET A 73 -16.04 -4.42 4.19
CA MET A 73 -15.43 -4.97 2.99
C MET A 73 -13.91 -5.00 3.11
N ASP A 74 -13.33 -6.17 2.92
CA ASP A 74 -11.89 -6.33 2.86
C ASP A 74 -11.33 -5.75 1.56
N SER A 75 -10.10 -5.23 1.64
CA SER A 75 -9.37 -4.72 0.49
C SER A 75 -8.18 -5.61 0.16
N LEU A 76 -7.89 -5.74 -1.13
CA LEU A 76 -6.65 -6.35 -1.62
C LEU A 76 -5.88 -5.28 -2.40
N LEU A 77 -4.61 -5.10 -2.05
CA LEU A 77 -3.73 -4.16 -2.73
C LEU A 77 -2.73 -4.93 -3.59
N THR A 78 -2.64 -4.56 -4.86
CA THR A 78 -1.68 -5.10 -5.82
C THR A 78 -1.24 -3.98 -6.75
N GLY A 79 0.06 -3.85 -6.94
CA GLY A 79 0.66 -2.83 -7.79
C GLY A 79 1.92 -3.36 -8.46
N PHE A 80 2.36 -2.65 -9.50
CA PHE A 80 3.48 -3.06 -10.35
C PHE A 80 4.59 -2.00 -10.41
N GLY A 81 4.54 -1.03 -9.49
CA GLY A 81 5.58 -0.03 -9.37
C GLY A 81 6.92 -0.68 -9.00
N LYS A 82 8.01 -0.18 -9.56
CA LYS A 82 9.38 -0.58 -9.23
C LYS A 82 9.94 0.38 -8.17
N ASP A 83 10.90 -0.09 -7.38
CA ASP A 83 11.54 0.73 -6.34
C ASP A 83 12.20 2.01 -6.88
N ASN A 84 12.55 2.02 -8.18
CA ASN A 84 13.15 3.16 -8.88
C ASN A 84 12.15 4.02 -9.67
N ASP A 85 10.85 3.86 -9.45
CA ASP A 85 9.84 4.71 -10.09
C ASP A 85 9.82 6.12 -9.49
N ASN A 86 10.49 6.35 -8.35
CA ASN A 86 10.68 7.68 -7.76
C ASN A 86 9.36 8.42 -7.50
N ILE A 87 8.36 7.71 -6.98
CA ILE A 87 7.04 8.30 -6.68
C ILE A 87 7.22 9.52 -5.77
N HIS A 88 6.64 10.66 -6.16
CA HIS A 88 6.77 11.96 -5.50
C HIS A 88 8.18 12.58 -5.53
N SER A 89 9.05 12.13 -6.43
CA SER A 89 10.43 12.63 -6.56
C SER A 89 10.75 13.03 -8.01
N PRO A 90 11.80 13.83 -8.24
CA PRO A 90 12.23 14.15 -9.61
C PRO A 90 12.54 12.89 -10.44
N ASN A 91 12.28 12.98 -11.74
CA ASN A 91 12.37 11.85 -12.66
C ASN A 91 11.49 10.65 -12.25
N GLU A 92 10.32 10.94 -11.66
CA GLU A 92 9.24 9.96 -11.53
C GLU A 92 8.94 9.36 -12.90
N LYS A 93 8.87 8.03 -12.95
CA LYS A 93 8.61 7.28 -14.19
C LYS A 93 7.76 6.06 -13.90
N TYR A 94 7.25 5.47 -14.97
CA TYR A 94 6.61 4.18 -14.90
C TYR A 94 7.21 3.26 -15.96
N ASP A 95 7.58 2.05 -15.55
CA ASP A 95 8.27 1.09 -16.41
C ASP A 95 7.32 0.46 -17.43
N PHE A 96 7.74 0.38 -18.71
CA PHE A 96 6.91 -0.22 -19.76
C PHE A 96 6.62 -1.69 -19.52
N GLU A 97 7.58 -2.44 -18.97
CA GLU A 97 7.34 -3.84 -18.59
C GLU A 97 6.25 -3.91 -17.52
N SER A 98 6.32 -3.06 -16.50
CA SER A 98 5.28 -2.95 -15.47
C SER A 98 3.91 -2.56 -16.04
N PHE A 99 3.86 -1.69 -17.05
CA PHE A 99 2.62 -1.36 -17.75
C PHE A 99 2.02 -2.57 -18.46
N TYR A 100 2.78 -3.25 -19.32
CA TYR A 100 2.27 -4.38 -20.09
C TYR A 100 2.01 -5.63 -19.23
N ARG A 101 2.93 -5.98 -18.32
CA ARG A 101 2.75 -7.11 -17.40
C ARG A 101 1.66 -6.82 -16.38
N GLY A 102 1.48 -5.56 -15.95
CA GLY A 102 0.40 -5.17 -15.06
C GLY A 102 -0.98 -5.41 -15.67
N ILE A 103 -1.16 -5.03 -16.94
CA ILE A 103 -2.39 -5.33 -17.70
C ILE A 103 -2.63 -6.84 -17.75
N ARG A 104 -1.62 -7.64 -18.13
CA ARG A 104 -1.75 -9.10 -18.20
C ARG A 104 -1.99 -9.75 -16.84
N SER A 105 -1.38 -9.22 -15.78
CA SER A 105 -1.63 -9.67 -14.40
C SER A 105 -3.10 -9.49 -14.05
N TRP A 106 -3.69 -8.31 -14.29
CA TRP A 106 -5.11 -8.08 -14.04
C TRP A 106 -6.02 -8.95 -14.90
N ILE A 107 -5.69 -9.18 -16.17
CA ILE A 107 -6.44 -10.12 -17.02
C ILE A 107 -6.47 -11.52 -16.38
N ARG A 108 -5.31 -12.03 -15.93
CA ARG A 108 -5.22 -13.33 -15.25
C ARG A 108 -6.01 -13.36 -13.95
N VAL A 109 -5.88 -12.32 -13.12
CA VAL A 109 -6.62 -12.21 -11.85
C VAL A 109 -8.12 -12.27 -12.10
N LEU A 110 -8.65 -11.45 -13.01
CA LEU A 110 -10.08 -11.38 -13.30
C LEU A 110 -10.62 -12.63 -13.98
N TYR A 111 -9.79 -13.30 -14.79
CA TYR A 111 -10.15 -14.58 -15.41
C TYR A 111 -10.22 -15.69 -14.35
N ASN A 112 -9.21 -15.77 -13.48
CA ASN A 112 -9.12 -16.81 -12.45
C ASN A 112 -10.08 -16.58 -11.28
N SER A 113 -10.51 -15.35 -11.01
CA SER A 113 -11.48 -15.04 -9.94
C SER A 113 -12.92 -15.43 -10.28
N GLN A 114 -13.19 -15.85 -11.52
CA GLN A 114 -14.50 -16.30 -11.99
C GLN A 114 -14.61 -17.83 -12.07
N ALA A 115 -13.49 -18.54 -11.89
CA ALA A 115 -13.40 -20.00 -11.94
C ALA A 115 -13.63 -20.60 -10.54
#